data_AF-A0A7J8YZC8-F1
#
_entry.id   AF-A0A7J8YZC8-F1
#
_cell.length_a   1.000
_cell.length_b   1.000
_cell.length_c   1.000
_cell.angle_alpha   90.00
_cell.angle_beta   90.00
_cell.angle_gamma   90.00
#
_symmetry.space_group_name_H-M   'P 1'
#
loop_
_entity.id
_entity.type
_entity.pdbx_description
1 polymer ?
#
loop_
_entity_poly.entity_id
_entity_poly.type
_entity_poly.pdbx_seq_one_letter_code
_entity_poly.pdbx_strand_id
1 'polypeptide(L)' 'VPKGHFVVYVGEADEKKRFVSPISFLNHPSFQKLLSEVEEVYKFNHPMGVLRIPCSEEAFLDLIDNFQSS' A
#
# COMPACT_ATOMS: atom_id res chain seq x y z
N VAL A 1 11.28 -10.22 4.51
CA VAL A 1 11.19 -9.04 3.61
C VAL A 1 12.60 -8.53 3.42
N PRO A 2 13.08 -8.34 2.18
CA PRO A 2 14.43 -7.83 1.95
C PRO A 2 14.61 -6.44 2.58
N LYS A 3 15.84 -6.10 2.98
CA LYS A 3 16.15 -4.79 3.57
C LYS A 3 15.77 -3.69 2.58
N GLY A 4 15.14 -2.62 3.05
CA GLY A 4 14.63 -1.55 2.18
C GLY A 4 13.32 -1.87 1.47
N HIS A 5 12.56 -2.88 1.92
CA HIS A 5 11.22 -3.17 1.41
C HIS A 5 10.22 -3.30 2.56
N PHE A 6 8.95 -3.07 2.26
CA PHE A 6 7.82 -3.24 3.18
C PHE A 6 6.74 -4.10 2.54
N VAL A 7 5.79 -4.55 3.36
CA VAL A 7 4.69 -5.41 2.91
C VAL A 7 3.40 -4.62 2.88
N VAL A 8 2.68 -4.73 1.78
CA VAL A 8 1.35 -4.15 1.59
C VAL A 8 0.36 -5.29 1.37
N TYR A 9 -0.77 -5.24 2.05
CA TYR A 9 -1.89 -6.13 1.78
C TYR A 9 -2.98 -5.36 1.05
N VAL A 10 -3.42 -5.89 -0.08
CA VAL A 10 -4.37 -5.23 -0.97
C VAL A 10 -5.56 -6.15 -1.20
N GLY A 11 -6.75 -5.59 -1.20
CA GLY A 11 -8.00 -6.32 -1.40
C GLY A 11 -8.91 -6.32 -0.16
N GLU A 12 -10.09 -6.90 -0.36
CA GLU A 12 -11.15 -6.98 0.66
C GLU A 12 -10.78 -7.93 1.81
N ALA A 13 -11.61 -7.96 2.86
CA ALA A 13 -11.27 -8.60 4.13
C ALA A 13 -10.81 -10.07 4.01
N ASP A 14 -11.43 -10.84 3.11
CA ASP A 14 -11.20 -12.28 2.91
C ASP A 14 -10.24 -12.61 1.74
N GLU A 15 -10.01 -11.67 0.80
CA GLU A 15 -9.14 -11.86 -0.36
C GLU A 15 -8.02 -10.82 -0.40
N LYS A 16 -7.13 -10.87 0.60
CA LYS A 16 -5.96 -9.98 0.66
C LYS A 16 -4.78 -10.59 -0.07
N LYS A 17 -4.29 -9.92 -1.11
CA LYS A 17 -3.02 -10.24 -1.75
C LYS A 17 -1.87 -9.49 -1.12
N ARG A 18 -0.73 -10.18 -0.99
CA ARG A 18 0.48 -9.66 -0.36
C ARG A 18 1.44 -9.14 -1.43
N PHE A 19 1.77 -7.86 -1.35
CA PHE A 19 2.77 -7.21 -2.18
C PHE A 19 4.01 -6.82 -1.37
N VAL A 20 5.17 -6.87 -2.01
CA VAL A 20 6.44 -6.42 -1.44
C VAL A 20 6.90 -5.22 -2.26
N SER A 21 6.93 -4.06 -1.63
CA SER A 21 7.25 -2.80 -2.30
C SER A 21 8.53 -2.20 -1.71
N PRO A 22 9.37 -1.53 -2.52
CA PRO A 22 10.55 -0.84 -2.02
C PRO A 22 10.15 0.36 -1.15
N ILE A 23 10.87 0.62 -0.07
CA ILE A 23 10.56 1.73 0.86
C ILE A 23 10.58 3.09 0.18
N SER A 24 11.24 3.23 -0.97
CA SER A 24 11.25 4.46 -1.77
C SER A 24 9.84 4.91 -2.17
N PHE A 25 8.88 4.00 -2.27
CA PHE A 25 7.49 4.35 -2.57
C PHE A 25 6.86 5.17 -1.44
N LEU A 26 7.26 4.95 -0.18
CA LEU A 26 6.76 5.74 0.96
C LEU A 26 7.14 7.23 0.88
N ASN A 27 8.19 7.56 0.11
CA ASN A 27 8.61 8.94 -0.12
C ASN A 27 7.94 9.57 -1.35
N HIS A 28 7.17 8.80 -2.13
CA HIS A 28 6.51 9.34 -3.30
C HIS A 28 5.23 10.10 -2.90
N PRO A 29 5.01 11.35 -3.36
CA PRO A 29 3.86 12.16 -2.96
C PRO A 29 2.51 11.47 -3.18
N SER A 30 2.32 10.79 -4.31
CA SER A 30 1.06 10.07 -4.57
C SER A 30 0.85 8.87 -3.66
N PHE A 31 1.93 8.19 -3.23
CA PHE A 31 1.81 7.10 -2.26
C PHE A 31 1.47 7.65 -0.88
N GLN A 32 2.08 8.77 -0.47
CA GLN A 32 1.73 9.45 0.78
C GLN A 32 0.28 9.92 0.81
N LYS A 33 -0.22 10.45 -0.32
CA LYS A 33 -1.63 10.81 -0.47
C LYS A 33 -2.54 9.59 -0.28
N LEU A 34 -2.23 8.47 -0.95
CA LEU A 34 -2.98 7.23 -0.78
C LEU A 34 -2.95 6.76 0.68
N LEU A 35 -1.79 6.78 1.34
CA LEU A 35 -1.68 6.42 2.75
C LEU A 35 -2.55 7.31 3.64
N SER A 36 -2.60 8.61 3.35
CA SER A 36 -3.45 9.56 4.08
C SER A 36 -4.94 9.26 3.89
N GLU A 37 -5.37 8.93 2.67
CA GLU A 37 -6.75 8.54 2.38
C GLU A 37 -7.13 7.25 3.12
N VAL A 38 -6.21 6.27 3.13
CA VAL A 38 -6.42 5.00 3.85
C VAL A 38 -6.48 5.22 5.36
N GLU A 39 -5.62 6.07 5.92
CA GLU A 39 -5.60 6.40 7.35
C GLU A 39 -6.92 7.06 7.80
N GLU A 40 -7.46 7.98 6.99
CA GLU A 40 -8.73 8.65 7.26
C GLU A 40 -9.91 7.67 7.27
N VAL A 41 -9.92 6.71 6.34
CA VAL A 41 -10.99 5.70 6.21
C VAL A 41 -10.90 4.62 7.30
N TYR A 42 -9.69 4.19 7.67
CA TYR A 42 -9.47 3.06 8.60
C TYR A 42 -9.20 3.48 10.05
N LYS A 43 -9.16 4.79 10.37
CA LYS A 43 -9.11 5.38 11.71
C LYS A 43 -8.31 4.56 12.72
N PHE A 44 -7.04 4.34 12.41
CA PHE A 44 -6.02 3.80 13.33
C PHE A 44 -6.25 2.39 13.89
N ASN A 45 -7.23 1.61 13.40
CA ASN A 45 -7.39 0.22 13.82
C ASN A 45 -6.47 -0.71 13.02
N HIS A 46 -5.17 -0.41 13.03
CA HIS A 46 -4.13 -1.24 12.44
C HIS A 46 -3.48 -2.08 13.55
N PRO A 47 -3.90 -3.35 13.75
CA PRO A 47 -3.15 -4.24 14.61
C PRO A 47 -1.74 -4.41 14.03
N MET A 48 -0.77 -3.81 14.72
CA MET A 48 0.69 -3.94 14.55
C MET A 48 1.21 -3.85 13.10
N GLY A 49 1.47 -2.62 12.62
CA GLY A 49 2.49 -2.35 11.60
C GLY A 49 2.26 -2.92 10.21
N VAL A 50 1.07 -3.47 9.94
CA VAL A 50 0.70 -3.99 8.63
C VAL A 50 -0.04 -2.92 7.83
N LEU A 51 0.55 -2.49 6.72
CA LEU A 51 -0.13 -1.62 5.77
C LEU A 51 -1.17 -2.41 4.99
N ARG A 52 -2.43 -2.02 5.14
CA ARG A 52 -3.58 -2.59 4.40
C ARG A 52 -4.18 -1.50 3.54
N ILE A 53 -4.26 -1.73 2.25
CA ILE A 53 -4.86 -0.80 1.31
C ILE A 53 -6.18 -1.42 0.81
N PRO A 54 -7.32 -0.81 1.12
CA PRO A 54 -8.66 -1.26 0.75
C PRO A 54 -8.98 -0.89 -0.69
N CYS A 55 -8.15 -1.30 -1.64
CA CYS A 55 -8.42 -1.12 -3.05
C CYS A 55 -8.38 -2.46 -3.78
N SER A 56 -8.98 -2.50 -4.97
CA SER A 56 -8.84 -3.62 -5.88
C SER A 56 -7.37 -3.81 -6.25
N GLU A 57 -6.96 -5.06 -6.47
CA GLU A 57 -5.61 -5.38 -6.93
C GLU A 57 -5.23 -4.58 -8.19
N GLU A 58 -6.14 -4.49 -9.16
CA GLU A 58 -5.90 -3.78 -10.43
C GLU A 58 -5.53 -2.31 -10.20
N ALA A 59 -6.24 -1.63 -9.29
CA ALA A 59 -5.97 -0.24 -8.95
C ALA A 59 -4.61 -0.08 -8.25
N PHE A 60 -4.21 -1.06 -7.44
CA PHE A 60 -2.89 -1.05 -6.81
C PHE A 60 -1.76 -1.31 -7.80
N LEU A 61 -1.96 -2.22 -8.76
CA LEU A 61 -0.99 -2.51 -9.80
C LEU A 61 -0.77 -1.30 -10.72
N ASP A 62 -1.84 -0.64 -11.14
CA ASP A 62 -1.79 0.58 -11.96
C ASP A 62 -1.01 1.70 -11.23
N LEU A 63 -1.27 1.84 -9.93
CA LEU A 63 -0.53 2.77 -9.08
C LEU A 63 0.96 2.44 -9.00
N ILE A 64 1.33 1.16 -8.84
CA ILE A 64 2.73 0.74 -8.81
C ILE A 64 3.42 0.97 -10.16
N ASP A 65 2.74 0.66 -11.27
CA ASP A 65 3.26 0.86 -12.63
C ASP A 65 3.60 2.34 -12.87
N ASN A 66 2.71 3.24 -12.44
CA ASN A 66 2.95 4.68 -12.50
C ASN A 66 4.16 5.13 -11.66
N PHE A 67 4.48 4.44 -10.55
CA PHE A 67 5.69 4.72 -9.77
C PHE A 67 6.98 4.14 -10.36
N GLN A 68 6.90 3.09 -11.19
CA GLN A 68 8.07 2.49 -11.83
C GLN A 68 8.44 3.19 -13.14
N SER A 69 7.48 3.87 -13.76
CA SER A 69 7.64 4.56 -15.06
C SER A 69 8.09 6.03 -14.96
N SER A 70 8.35 6.55 -13.75
CA SER A 70 8.80 7.95 -13.50
C SER A 70 10.25 8.06 -13.05
#